data_AF-A0A409WWJ3-F1
#
_entry.id   AF-A0A409WWJ3-F1
#
_cell.length_a   1.000
_cell.length_b   1.000
_cell.length_c   1.000
_cell.angle_alpha   90.00
_cell.angle_beta   90.00
_cell.angle_gamma   90.00
#
_symmetry.space_group_name_H-M   'P 1'
#
loop_
_entity.id
_entity.type
_entity.pdbx_description
1 polymer ?
#
loop_
_entity_poly.entity_id
_entity_poly.type
_entity_poly.pdbx_seq_one_letter_code
_entity_poly.pdbx_strand_id
1 'polypeptide(L)'
;MHAVLKNQYLVHEILKFLHQERQANITLPQSSLDAITSFTHLRELNADFTHESISITHSDLSKLAQLDQLSILDLNLRMFDWGPEKSESESESTSCSTLSFPQLEKLTITCKLDDAAKLLALTTFPILSSITLQSILPLTRRQLPPSTQWISFFKALRNSMPSNTLRELYLFPTNGLRHALHAPPAMQVHQGILFSEISKYVLPFNLVALSFAFPLLRSLSMGDLGQMLRYH
;
A
#
# COMPACT_ATOMS: atom_id res chain seq x y z
N MET A 1 24.91 37.56 0.76
CA MET A 1 23.83 36.61 1.12
C MET A 1 22.78 36.66 0.03
N HIS A 2 22.86 35.79 -0.98
CA HIS A 2 21.94 35.76 -2.12
C HIS A 2 21.62 34.30 -2.45
N ALA A 3 20.50 33.80 -1.94
CA ALA A 3 19.96 32.48 -2.27
C ALA A 3 18.46 32.45 -1.95
N VAL A 4 17.65 33.23 -2.68
CA VAL A 4 16.18 33.21 -2.52
C VAL A 4 15.44 32.97 -3.84
N LEU A 5 16.11 32.88 -5.00
CA LEU A 5 15.42 32.90 -6.30
C LEU A 5 15.44 31.60 -7.13
N LYS A 6 15.91 30.45 -6.61
CA LYS A 6 15.91 29.19 -7.39
C LYS A 6 14.68 28.29 -7.22
N ASN A 7 13.84 28.50 -6.20
CA ASN A 7 12.67 27.62 -5.96
C ASN A 7 11.38 28.05 -6.68
N GLN A 8 11.24 29.32 -7.07
CA GLN A 8 10.02 29.78 -7.75
C GLN A 8 9.96 29.36 -9.23
N TYR A 9 11.10 29.18 -9.90
CA TYR A 9 11.12 28.72 -11.29
C TYR A 9 10.79 27.23 -11.43
N LEU A 10 11.19 26.39 -10.46
CA LEU A 10 10.88 24.95 -10.50
C LEU A 10 9.38 24.70 -10.28
N VAL A 11 8.76 25.41 -9.34
CA VAL A 11 7.32 25.30 -9.07
C VAL A 11 6.49 25.83 -10.25
N HIS A 12 6.93 26.91 -10.91
CA HIS A 12 6.19 27.47 -12.05
C HIS A 12 6.31 26.62 -13.33
N GLU A 13 7.42 25.91 -13.55
CA GLU A 13 7.51 24.92 -14.64
C GLU A 13 6.71 23.65 -14.33
N ILE A 14 6.75 23.16 -13.08
CA ILE A 14 5.92 22.04 -12.63
C ILE A 14 4.42 22.39 -12.77
N LEU A 15 4.00 23.60 -12.43
CA LEU A 15 2.62 24.05 -12.61
C LEU A 15 2.21 24.24 -14.07
N LYS A 16 3.13 24.67 -14.96
CA LYS A 16 2.87 24.70 -16.40
C LYS A 16 2.76 23.31 -17.01
N PHE A 17 3.52 22.34 -16.51
CA PHE A 17 3.47 20.95 -16.97
C PHE A 17 2.21 20.22 -16.43
N LEU A 18 1.80 20.49 -15.19
CA LEU A 18 0.64 19.89 -14.55
C LEU A 18 -0.71 20.43 -15.05
N HIS A 19 -0.74 21.63 -15.63
CA HIS A 19 -1.97 22.14 -16.25
C HIS A 19 -2.32 21.42 -17.56
N GLN A 20 -1.41 20.58 -18.08
CA GLN A 20 -1.58 19.94 -19.37
C GLN A 20 -2.00 18.47 -19.32
N GLU A 21 -1.80 17.69 -18.25
CA GLU A 21 -2.34 16.31 -18.22
C GLU A 21 -2.50 15.68 -16.84
N ARG A 22 -3.60 14.92 -16.69
CA ARG A 22 -4.22 14.37 -15.48
C ARG A 22 -3.43 13.28 -14.72
N GLN A 23 -2.15 13.10 -14.99
CA GLN A 23 -1.34 12.04 -14.38
C GLN A 23 0.09 12.55 -14.16
N ALA A 24 0.57 12.50 -12.92
CA ALA A 24 1.93 12.91 -12.59
C ALA A 24 2.67 11.74 -11.94
N ASN A 25 3.77 11.30 -12.56
CA ASN A 25 4.76 10.42 -11.95
C ASN A 25 5.88 11.30 -11.40
N ILE A 26 5.87 11.58 -10.10
CA ILE A 26 6.83 12.51 -9.48
C ILE A 26 7.71 11.76 -8.49
N THR A 27 9.04 11.89 -8.65
CA THR A 27 10.01 11.54 -7.60
C THR A 27 10.16 12.75 -6.66
N LEU A 28 9.65 12.61 -5.44
CA LEU A 28 9.33 13.73 -4.55
C LEU A 28 10.37 13.89 -3.43
N PRO A 29 11.01 15.06 -3.22
CA PRO A 29 11.71 15.36 -1.96
C PRO A 29 10.71 15.43 -0.79
N GLN A 30 11.10 15.11 0.44
CA GLN A 30 10.20 15.03 1.61
C GLN A 30 9.33 16.29 1.83
N SER A 31 9.75 17.47 1.37
CA SER A 31 9.02 18.74 1.41
C SER A 31 7.95 18.94 0.32
N SER A 32 7.69 17.95 -0.54
CA SER A 32 6.86 18.15 -1.74
C SER A 32 5.42 17.62 -1.64
N LEU A 33 5.08 16.86 -0.59
CA LEU A 33 3.70 16.49 -0.30
C LEU A 33 2.83 17.69 0.10
N ASP A 34 3.43 18.74 0.68
CA ASP A 34 2.74 20.01 0.96
C ASP A 34 2.30 20.75 -0.32
N ALA A 35 3.03 20.57 -1.42
CA ALA A 35 2.61 21.10 -2.71
C ALA A 35 1.46 20.28 -3.29
N ILE A 36 1.44 18.96 -3.06
CA ILE A 36 0.42 18.07 -3.59
C ILE A 36 -0.97 18.37 -3.01
N THR A 37 -1.05 18.73 -1.73
CA THR A 37 -2.32 19.10 -1.10
C THR A 37 -2.95 20.37 -1.66
N SER A 38 -2.19 21.20 -2.39
CA SER A 38 -2.74 22.37 -3.07
C SER A 38 -3.62 22.01 -4.29
N PHE A 39 -3.53 20.79 -4.81
CA PHE A 39 -4.33 20.32 -5.95
C PHE A 39 -5.68 19.76 -5.48
N THR A 40 -6.63 20.64 -5.21
CA THR A 40 -7.98 20.29 -4.71
C THR A 40 -8.83 19.42 -5.66
N HIS A 41 -8.40 19.25 -6.91
CA HIS A 41 -9.10 18.42 -7.91
C HIS A 41 -8.27 17.19 -8.33
N LEU A 42 -7.23 16.84 -7.57
CA LEU A 42 -6.38 15.70 -7.87
C LEU A 42 -7.17 14.39 -7.69
N ARG A 43 -7.35 13.67 -8.80
CA ARG A 43 -8.07 12.39 -8.83
C ARG A 43 -7.17 11.17 -8.78
N GLU A 44 -5.97 11.31 -9.31
CA GLU A 44 -5.00 10.23 -9.45
C GLU A 44 -3.65 10.75 -8.96
N LEU A 45 -3.06 10.03 -8.01
CA LEU A 45 -1.72 10.30 -7.52
C LEU A 45 -0.87 9.04 -7.68
N ASN A 46 0.21 9.15 -8.45
CA ASN A 46 1.27 8.15 -8.50
C ASN A 46 2.53 8.75 -7.88
N ALA A 47 2.97 8.18 -6.77
CA ALA A 47 4.11 8.67 -6.03
C ALA A 47 5.15 7.56 -5.85
N ASP A 48 6.34 7.79 -6.44
CA ASP A 48 7.48 6.88 -6.34
C ASP A 48 8.53 7.41 -5.37
N PHE A 49 8.72 6.66 -4.30
CA PHE A 49 9.64 6.89 -3.20
C PHE A 49 10.60 5.70 -3.04
N THR A 50 10.99 5.07 -4.14
CA THR A 50 11.92 3.93 -4.13
C THR A 50 13.33 4.27 -3.68
N HIS A 51 13.64 5.56 -3.49
CA HIS A 51 14.91 6.03 -2.95
C HIS A 51 15.01 5.72 -1.45
N GLU A 52 16.11 5.11 -1.02
CA GLU A 52 16.28 4.53 0.32
C GLU A 52 16.18 5.52 1.49
N SER A 53 16.34 6.81 1.20
CA SER A 53 16.33 7.88 2.20
C SER A 53 14.95 8.49 2.44
N ILE A 54 13.92 8.10 1.68
CA ILE A 54 12.61 8.74 1.76
C ILE A 54 11.61 7.75 2.35
N SER A 55 11.01 8.15 3.47
CA SER A 55 9.90 7.45 4.11
C SER A 55 8.67 8.36 4.10
N ILE A 56 7.49 7.74 4.02
CA ILE A 56 6.21 8.42 4.27
C ILE A 56 5.90 8.30 5.75
N THR A 57 5.60 9.43 6.37
CA THR A 57 5.16 9.50 7.77
C THR A 57 3.63 9.42 7.88
N HIS A 58 3.12 9.24 9.10
CA HIS A 58 1.68 9.37 9.35
C HIS A 58 1.15 10.78 8.99
N SER A 59 1.94 11.84 9.19
CA SER A 59 1.54 13.20 8.83
C SER A 59 1.34 13.35 7.33
N ASP A 60 2.20 12.72 6.54
CA ASP A 60 2.13 12.68 5.09
C ASP A 60 0.86 11.96 4.59
N LEU A 61 0.52 10.82 5.20
CA LEU A 61 -0.74 10.12 4.89
C LEU A 61 -1.98 10.95 5.27
N SER A 62 -1.92 11.68 6.38
CA SER A 62 -3.00 12.58 6.80
C SER A 62 -3.24 13.70 5.79
N LYS A 63 -2.17 14.26 5.22
CA LYS A 63 -2.24 15.24 4.12
C LYS A 63 -2.86 14.63 2.87
N LEU A 64 -2.49 13.41 2.48
CA LEU A 64 -3.09 12.72 1.33
C LEU A 64 -4.57 12.42 1.55
N ALA A 65 -4.98 12.08 2.78
CA ALA A 65 -6.37 11.84 3.13
C ALA A 65 -7.26 13.10 3.03
N GLN A 66 -6.67 14.31 3.03
CA GLN A 66 -7.40 15.56 2.83
C GLN A 66 -7.77 15.82 1.36
N LEU A 67 -7.21 15.06 0.41
CA LEU A 67 -7.56 15.15 -1.01
C LEU A 67 -8.92 14.49 -1.25
N ASP A 68 -9.97 15.29 -1.12
CA ASP A 68 -11.37 14.85 -1.17
C ASP A 68 -11.77 14.23 -2.52
N GLN A 69 -11.09 14.56 -3.61
CA GLN A 69 -11.35 14.02 -4.95
C GLN A 69 -10.44 12.83 -5.34
N LEU A 70 -9.54 12.39 -4.46
CA LEU A 70 -8.56 11.36 -4.79
C LEU A 70 -9.23 9.98 -4.93
N SER A 71 -9.25 9.48 -6.16
CA SER A 71 -9.88 8.21 -6.55
C SER A 71 -8.89 7.07 -6.76
N ILE A 72 -7.67 7.39 -7.19
CA ILE A 72 -6.61 6.41 -7.44
C ILE A 72 -5.35 6.87 -6.73
N LEU A 73 -4.80 5.98 -5.89
CA LEU A 73 -3.56 6.21 -5.16
C LEU A 73 -2.61 5.06 -5.44
N ASP A 74 -1.48 5.39 -6.06
CA ASP A 74 -0.36 4.48 -6.28
C ASP A 74 0.85 4.97 -5.48
N LEU A 75 1.30 4.16 -4.52
CA LEU A 75 2.39 4.47 -3.61
C LEU A 75 3.49 3.43 -3.75
N ASN A 76 4.60 3.79 -4.39
CA ASN A 76 5.76 2.92 -4.52
C ASN A 76 6.82 3.27 -3.45
N LEU A 77 6.86 2.52 -2.35
CA LEU A 77 7.65 2.85 -1.15
C LEU A 77 8.50 1.67 -0.69
N ARG A 78 9.70 1.94 -0.16
CA ARG A 78 10.48 0.89 0.52
C ARG A 78 10.14 0.74 2.00
N MET A 79 9.74 1.81 2.65
CA MET A 79 9.55 1.87 4.09
C MET A 79 8.60 2.99 4.48
N PHE A 80 7.77 2.72 5.47
CA PHE A 80 6.99 3.74 6.17
C PHE A 80 7.68 4.12 7.48
N ASP A 81 7.60 5.38 7.85
CA ASP A 81 8.01 5.87 9.17
C ASP A 81 6.76 6.09 10.01
N TRP A 82 6.38 5.05 10.75
CA TRP A 82 5.23 5.08 11.64
C TRP A 82 5.49 5.89 12.93
N GLY A 83 6.72 6.41 13.12
CA GLY A 83 7.15 7.04 14.36
C GLY A 83 7.48 6.01 15.46
N PRO A 84 7.84 6.49 16.68
CA PRO A 84 8.06 5.59 17.80
C PRO A 84 6.76 4.85 18.12
N GLU A 85 6.79 3.51 18.02
CA GLU A 85 5.75 2.66 18.58
C GLU A 85 5.69 3.00 20.06
N LYS A 86 4.65 3.74 20.47
CA LYS A 86 4.43 4.02 21.89
C LYS A 86 4.31 2.67 22.56
N SER A 87 5.33 2.29 23.32
CA SER A 87 5.36 1.05 24.07
C SER A 87 4.08 0.95 24.88
N GLU A 88 3.40 -0.19 24.77
CA GLU A 88 2.07 -0.51 25.33
C GLU A 88 1.93 -0.26 26.84
N SER A 89 3.01 0.16 27.52
CA SER A 89 3.07 0.50 28.94
C SER A 89 2.65 1.94 29.29
N GLU A 90 2.41 2.83 28.33
CA GLU A 90 1.85 4.16 28.61
C GLU A 90 0.38 4.25 28.23
N SER A 91 -0.42 3.98 29.26
CA SER A 91 -1.87 4.10 29.41
C SER A 91 -2.58 5.10 28.48
N GLU A 92 -3.53 4.57 27.73
CA GLU A 92 -4.86 5.13 27.42
C GLU A 92 -4.94 6.63 27.09
N SER A 93 -5.12 6.95 25.80
CA SER A 93 -6.09 7.94 25.26
C SER A 93 -5.62 8.84 24.11
N THR A 94 -4.40 8.70 23.57
CA THR A 94 -4.14 9.31 22.25
C THR A 94 -4.75 8.43 21.17
N SER A 95 -6.05 8.58 20.94
CA SER A 95 -6.76 8.03 19.80
C SER A 95 -6.02 8.49 18.54
N CYS A 96 -5.22 7.59 17.95
CA CYS A 96 -4.66 7.82 16.64
C CYS A 96 -5.87 7.95 15.72
N SER A 97 -6.13 9.18 15.23
CA SER A 97 -7.29 9.46 14.42
C SER A 97 -7.21 8.62 13.16
N THR A 98 -8.14 7.70 12.99
CA THR A 98 -8.25 6.90 11.78
C THR A 98 -8.38 7.84 10.57
N LEU A 99 -7.48 7.68 9.61
CA LEU A 99 -7.48 8.44 8.37
C LEU A 99 -8.61 7.92 7.47
N SER A 100 -9.33 8.81 6.81
CA SER A 100 -10.43 8.42 5.92
C SER A 100 -10.14 8.87 4.50
N PHE A 101 -10.27 7.95 3.55
CA PHE A 101 -10.12 8.19 2.13
C PHE A 101 -11.49 7.99 1.45
N PRO A 102 -12.38 8.99 1.48
CA PRO A 102 -13.79 8.81 1.19
C PRO A 102 -14.08 8.48 -0.28
N GLN A 103 -13.25 8.97 -1.20
CA GLN A 103 -13.42 8.79 -2.65
C GLN A 103 -12.44 7.78 -3.27
N LEU A 104 -11.60 7.11 -2.47
CA LEU A 104 -10.57 6.24 -3.01
C LEU A 104 -11.17 4.92 -3.49
N GLU A 105 -11.12 4.71 -4.81
CA GLU A 105 -11.65 3.52 -5.49
C GLU A 105 -10.57 2.46 -5.76
N LYS A 106 -9.32 2.89 -5.95
CA LYS A 106 -8.18 2.03 -6.26
C LYS A 106 -6.94 2.41 -5.45
N LEU A 107 -6.33 1.40 -4.84
CA LEU A 107 -5.11 1.56 -4.05
C LEU A 107 -4.05 0.58 -4.55
N THR A 108 -2.95 1.11 -5.06
CA THR A 108 -1.74 0.34 -5.38
C THR A 108 -0.66 0.74 -4.40
N ILE A 109 -0.05 -0.25 -3.75
CA ILE A 109 1.04 0.01 -2.81
C ILE A 109 2.15 -1.00 -3.07
N THR A 110 3.36 -0.51 -3.18
CA THR A 110 4.58 -1.31 -3.08
C THR A 110 5.19 -1.05 -1.72
N CYS A 111 5.28 -2.05 -0.84
CA CYS A 111 5.92 -1.95 0.49
C CYS A 111 6.09 -3.33 1.15
N LYS A 112 6.57 -3.39 2.39
CA LYS A 112 6.56 -4.62 3.20
C LYS A 112 5.14 -4.97 3.63
N LEU A 113 4.85 -6.25 3.81
CA LEU A 113 3.52 -6.72 4.23
C LEU A 113 3.08 -6.11 5.58
N ASP A 114 3.99 -6.00 6.55
CA ASP A 114 3.70 -5.40 7.85
C ASP A 114 3.32 -3.92 7.73
N ASP A 115 4.00 -3.18 6.85
CA ASP A 115 3.70 -1.78 6.59
C ASP A 115 2.33 -1.64 5.92
N ALA A 116 2.00 -2.50 4.97
CA ALA A 116 0.67 -2.53 4.37
C ALA A 116 -0.42 -2.81 5.42
N ALA A 117 -0.18 -3.76 6.33
CA ALA A 117 -1.12 -4.07 7.40
C ALA A 117 -1.32 -2.88 8.35
N LYS A 118 -0.24 -2.19 8.74
CA LYS A 118 -0.29 -0.97 9.56
C LYS A 118 -1.02 0.17 8.86
N LEU A 119 -0.72 0.41 7.58
CA LEU A 119 -1.42 1.40 6.78
C LEU A 119 -2.92 1.12 6.79
N LEU A 120 -3.34 -0.10 6.41
CA LEU A 120 -4.75 -0.49 6.38
C LEU A 120 -5.41 -0.33 7.76
N ALA A 121 -4.72 -0.67 8.86
CA ALA A 121 -5.26 -0.52 10.20
C ALA A 121 -5.49 0.94 10.63
N LEU A 122 -4.74 1.88 10.05
CA LEU A 122 -4.83 3.32 10.33
C LEU A 122 -5.79 4.05 9.40
N THR A 123 -6.28 3.38 8.36
CA THR A 123 -7.07 4.00 7.29
C THR A 123 -8.44 3.36 7.14
N THR A 124 -9.39 4.14 6.63
CA THR A 124 -10.72 3.69 6.24
C THR A 124 -11.00 4.07 4.80
N PHE A 125 -11.60 3.14 4.05
CA PHE A 125 -11.90 3.27 2.64
C PHE A 125 -13.35 2.83 2.37
N PRO A 126 -14.31 3.77 2.41
CA PRO A 126 -15.72 3.44 2.24
C PRO A 126 -16.06 2.83 0.87
N ILE A 127 -15.39 3.25 -0.20
CA ILE A 127 -15.73 2.87 -1.58
C ILE A 127 -14.61 2.10 -2.31
N LEU A 128 -13.56 1.68 -1.62
CA LEU A 128 -12.41 1.01 -2.24
C LEU A 128 -12.81 -0.32 -2.85
N SER A 129 -12.63 -0.42 -4.16
CA SER A 129 -13.07 -1.55 -4.97
C SER A 129 -11.92 -2.44 -5.42
N SER A 130 -10.70 -1.88 -5.49
CA SER A 130 -9.52 -2.58 -6.00
C SER A 130 -8.28 -2.28 -5.16
N ILE A 131 -7.59 -3.33 -4.71
CA ILE A 131 -6.28 -3.24 -4.07
C ILE A 131 -5.25 -4.06 -4.82
N THR A 132 -4.10 -3.43 -5.07
CA THR A 132 -2.89 -4.09 -5.53
C THR A 132 -1.77 -3.89 -4.51
N LEU A 133 -1.29 -4.97 -3.91
CA LEU A 133 -0.10 -4.96 -3.06
C LEU A 133 1.06 -5.63 -3.79
N GLN A 134 2.12 -4.87 -4.00
CA GLN A 134 3.41 -5.33 -4.48
C GLN A 134 4.36 -5.48 -3.28
N SER A 135 4.42 -6.67 -2.71
CA SER A 135 5.13 -6.93 -1.45
C SER A 135 6.64 -7.05 -1.65
N ILE A 136 7.40 -6.24 -0.93
CA ILE A 136 8.86 -6.34 -0.86
C ILE A 136 9.21 -7.49 0.08
N LEU A 137 9.70 -8.60 -0.50
CA LEU A 137 10.15 -9.75 0.27
C LEU A 137 11.49 -9.46 0.96
N PRO A 138 11.69 -9.91 2.21
CA PRO A 138 12.97 -9.78 2.88
C PRO A 138 14.05 -10.58 2.13
N LEU A 139 15.20 -9.95 1.91
CA LEU A 139 16.34 -10.59 1.22
C LEU A 139 16.94 -11.74 2.04
N THR A 140 16.74 -11.73 3.36
CA THR A 140 17.29 -12.73 4.27
C THR A 140 16.45 -14.00 4.23
N ARG A 141 17.00 -15.07 3.64
CA ARG A 141 16.41 -16.41 3.42
C ARG A 141 15.75 -17.09 4.64
N ARG A 142 15.83 -16.53 5.85
CA ARG A 142 15.38 -17.17 7.10
C ARG A 142 14.13 -16.54 7.72
N GLN A 143 13.59 -15.48 7.15
CA GLN A 143 12.46 -14.77 7.75
C GLN A 143 11.36 -14.62 6.71
N LEU A 144 10.60 -15.69 6.47
CA LEU A 144 9.29 -15.47 5.86
C LEU A 144 8.46 -14.64 6.83
N PRO A 145 7.58 -13.77 6.32
CA PRO A 145 6.53 -13.22 7.15
C PRO A 145 5.80 -14.39 7.82
N PRO A 146 5.79 -14.49 9.16
CA PRO A 146 5.04 -15.53 9.82
C PRO A 146 3.58 -15.45 9.39
N SER A 147 2.86 -16.57 9.37
CA SER A 147 1.44 -16.61 8.96
C SER A 147 0.57 -15.59 9.71
N THR A 148 1.00 -15.20 10.92
CA THR A 148 0.43 -14.12 11.72
C THR A 148 0.40 -12.77 10.98
N GLN A 149 1.39 -12.41 10.17
CA GLN A 149 1.43 -11.14 9.44
C GLN A 149 0.37 -11.09 8.34
N TRP A 150 0.18 -12.18 7.59
CA TRP A 150 -0.90 -12.29 6.62
C TRP A 150 -2.28 -12.18 7.28
N ILE A 151 -2.45 -12.85 8.43
CA ILE A 151 -3.69 -12.75 9.21
C ILE A 151 -3.93 -11.30 9.65
N SER A 152 -2.89 -10.61 10.14
CA SER A 152 -2.97 -9.19 10.51
C SER A 152 -3.33 -8.31 9.33
N PHE A 153 -2.70 -8.54 8.17
CA PHE A 153 -3.02 -7.83 6.92
C PHE A 153 -4.49 -8.00 6.53
N PHE A 154 -5.01 -9.24 6.46
CA PHE A 154 -6.40 -9.45 6.06
C PHE A 154 -7.42 -8.95 7.09
N LYS A 155 -7.09 -9.00 8.39
CA LYS A 155 -7.91 -8.38 9.43
C LYS A 155 -7.94 -6.86 9.26
N ALA A 156 -6.79 -6.23 9.07
CA ALA A 156 -6.68 -4.79 8.85
C ALA A 156 -7.44 -4.38 7.58
N LEU A 157 -7.28 -5.15 6.49
CA LEU A 157 -8.01 -4.97 5.25
C LEU A 157 -9.52 -4.96 5.46
N ARG A 158 -10.06 -5.99 6.13
CA ARG A 158 -11.48 -6.08 6.44
C ARG A 158 -11.98 -4.91 7.30
N ASN A 159 -11.20 -4.51 8.30
CA ASN A 159 -11.56 -3.41 9.20
C ASN A 159 -11.50 -2.05 8.49
N SER A 160 -10.59 -1.88 7.52
CA SER A 160 -10.46 -0.66 6.73
C SER A 160 -11.63 -0.43 5.77
N MET A 161 -12.49 -1.44 5.53
CA MET A 161 -13.55 -1.42 4.52
C MET A 161 -14.92 -1.71 5.14
N PRO A 162 -15.57 -0.72 5.77
CA PRO A 162 -16.85 -0.93 6.46
C PRO A 162 -17.98 -1.41 5.54
N SER A 163 -17.91 -1.06 4.26
CA SER A 163 -18.95 -1.34 3.26
C SER A 163 -18.77 -2.65 2.49
N ASN A 164 -17.69 -3.41 2.76
CA ASN A 164 -17.33 -4.63 2.01
C ASN A 164 -17.37 -4.44 0.48
N THR A 165 -16.85 -3.31 0.01
CA THR A 165 -16.89 -2.85 -1.39
C THR A 165 -15.77 -3.43 -2.26
N LEU A 166 -14.81 -4.12 -1.65
CA LEU A 166 -13.67 -4.72 -2.35
C LEU A 166 -14.12 -5.81 -3.32
N ARG A 167 -13.79 -5.63 -4.59
CA ARG A 167 -14.05 -6.56 -5.69
C ARG A 167 -12.80 -7.16 -6.29
N GLU A 168 -11.67 -6.48 -6.16
CA GLU A 168 -10.44 -6.91 -6.79
C GLU A 168 -9.30 -6.88 -5.78
N LEU A 169 -8.59 -8.01 -5.66
CA LEU A 169 -7.43 -8.12 -4.80
C LEU A 169 -6.28 -8.78 -5.57
N TYR A 170 -5.20 -8.03 -5.72
CA TYR A 170 -3.99 -8.49 -6.39
C TYR A 170 -2.80 -8.41 -5.44
N LEU A 171 -2.17 -9.55 -5.18
CA LEU A 171 -1.01 -9.66 -4.30
C LEU A 171 0.16 -10.23 -5.11
N PHE A 172 1.20 -9.42 -5.29
CA PHE A 172 2.39 -9.77 -6.06
C PHE A 172 3.66 -9.59 -5.23
N PRO A 173 4.66 -10.47 -5.35
CA PRO A 173 5.99 -10.15 -4.84
C PRO A 173 6.65 -9.12 -5.78
N THR A 174 7.22 -8.07 -5.21
CA THR A 174 8.15 -7.21 -5.94
C THR A 174 9.48 -7.93 -5.99
N ASN A 175 9.76 -8.56 -7.13
CA ASN A 175 11.12 -8.94 -7.45
C ASN A 175 11.89 -7.62 -7.57
N GLY A 176 12.71 -7.28 -6.57
CA GLY A 176 13.57 -6.11 -6.66
C GLY A 176 14.23 -6.09 -8.04
N LEU A 177 13.87 -5.10 -8.85
CA LEU A 177 14.01 -4.99 -10.32
C LEU A 177 15.43 -5.23 -10.88
N ARG A 178 16.40 -5.56 -10.05
CA ARG A 178 17.82 -5.65 -10.39
C ARG A 178 18.49 -6.97 -10.05
N HIS A 179 17.84 -7.89 -9.34
CA HIS A 179 18.48 -9.14 -8.90
C HIS A 179 17.97 -10.42 -9.59
N ALA A 180 16.90 -10.34 -10.38
CA ALA A 180 16.34 -11.52 -11.07
C ALA A 180 17.27 -12.12 -12.14
N LEU A 181 18.22 -11.35 -12.68
CA LEU A 181 19.14 -11.84 -13.72
C LEU A 181 20.31 -12.68 -13.17
N HIS A 182 20.61 -12.61 -11.87
CA HIS A 182 21.78 -13.27 -11.29
C HIS A 182 21.55 -13.99 -9.96
N ALA A 183 20.36 -13.89 -9.35
CA ALA A 183 20.08 -14.62 -8.13
C ALA A 183 19.81 -16.12 -8.44
N PRO A 184 20.52 -17.07 -7.77
CA PRO A 184 20.13 -18.48 -7.79
C PRO A 184 18.69 -18.61 -7.28
N PRO A 185 17.93 -19.66 -7.66
CA PRO A 185 16.47 -19.73 -7.53
C PRO A 185 16.02 -19.57 -6.07
N ALA A 186 15.83 -18.32 -5.63
CA ALA A 186 15.32 -17.95 -4.32
C ALA A 186 13.86 -18.43 -4.13
N MET A 187 13.22 -18.89 -5.21
CA MET A 187 11.91 -19.54 -5.19
C MET A 187 11.89 -20.86 -4.43
N GLN A 188 13.03 -21.53 -4.18
CA GLN A 188 13.03 -22.80 -3.43
C GLN A 188 12.93 -22.65 -1.90
N VAL A 189 13.15 -21.44 -1.36
CA VAL A 189 13.25 -21.26 0.12
C VAL A 189 11.96 -20.71 0.73
N HIS A 190 11.06 -20.15 -0.08
CA HIS A 190 9.85 -19.51 0.41
C HIS A 190 8.66 -20.45 0.25
N GLN A 191 8.21 -21.05 1.35
CA GLN A 191 7.07 -21.96 1.30
C GLN A 191 5.72 -21.27 1.17
N GLY A 192 5.61 -19.93 1.19
CA GLY A 192 4.33 -19.23 1.09
C GLY A 192 3.34 -19.57 2.22
N ILE A 193 2.15 -18.97 2.20
CA ILE A 193 1.06 -19.31 3.12
C ILE A 193 0.08 -20.29 2.46
N LEU A 194 -0.47 -21.23 3.23
CA LEU A 194 -1.55 -22.09 2.75
C LEU A 194 -2.84 -21.27 2.62
N PHE A 195 -3.60 -21.47 1.55
CA PHE A 195 -4.86 -20.75 1.37
C PHE A 195 -5.84 -21.00 2.52
N SER A 196 -5.87 -22.22 3.06
CA SER A 196 -6.71 -22.59 4.21
C SER A 196 -6.46 -21.77 5.48
N GLU A 197 -5.27 -21.17 5.64
CA GLU A 197 -4.96 -20.30 6.78
C GLU A 197 -5.58 -18.91 6.64
N ILE A 198 -5.77 -18.44 5.39
CA ILE A 198 -6.27 -17.09 5.08
C ILE A 198 -7.71 -17.10 4.54
N SER A 199 -8.24 -18.25 4.13
CA SER A 199 -9.53 -18.37 3.44
C SER A 199 -10.68 -17.74 4.22
N LYS A 200 -10.74 -17.94 5.54
CA LYS A 200 -11.75 -17.33 6.42
C LYS A 200 -11.73 -15.80 6.45
N TYR A 201 -10.65 -15.18 6.02
CA TYR A 201 -10.53 -13.72 5.92
C TYR A 201 -10.73 -13.21 4.48
N VAL A 202 -10.42 -14.02 3.47
CA VAL A 202 -10.52 -13.66 2.05
C VAL A 202 -11.93 -13.93 1.49
N LEU A 203 -12.51 -15.09 1.80
CA LEU A 203 -13.82 -15.52 1.27
C LEU A 203 -15.01 -14.62 1.64
N PRO A 204 -15.01 -13.87 2.77
CA PRO A 204 -16.08 -12.90 3.05
C PRO A 204 -16.14 -11.71 2.08
N PHE A 205 -15.09 -11.46 1.31
CA PHE A 205 -15.09 -10.44 0.26
C PHE A 205 -15.77 -10.99 -0.99
N ASN A 206 -16.64 -10.21 -1.62
CA ASN A 206 -17.32 -10.57 -2.87
C ASN A 206 -16.40 -10.30 -4.09
N LEU A 207 -15.24 -10.95 -4.13
CA LEU A 207 -14.19 -10.67 -5.11
C LEU A 207 -14.54 -11.16 -6.51
N VAL A 208 -14.59 -10.27 -7.49
CA VAL A 208 -14.68 -10.63 -8.91
C VAL A 208 -13.31 -11.01 -9.48
N ALA A 209 -12.23 -10.48 -8.90
CA ALA A 209 -10.87 -10.80 -9.28
C ALA A 209 -10.00 -11.06 -8.05
N LEU A 210 -9.28 -12.18 -8.07
CA LEU A 210 -8.32 -12.55 -7.05
C LEU A 210 -7.06 -13.09 -7.71
N SER A 211 -5.94 -12.42 -7.50
CA SER A 211 -4.65 -12.83 -8.02
C SER A 211 -3.62 -12.90 -6.90
N PHE A 212 -2.97 -14.05 -6.80
CA PHE A 212 -1.80 -14.24 -5.96
C PHE A 212 -0.66 -14.74 -6.83
N ALA A 213 0.47 -14.05 -6.82
CA ALA A 213 1.69 -14.59 -7.42
C ALA A 213 2.48 -15.42 -6.41
N PHE A 214 3.07 -16.52 -6.89
CA PHE A 214 4.07 -17.27 -6.13
C PHE A 214 5.30 -16.39 -5.86
N PRO A 215 5.92 -16.47 -4.67
CA PRO A 215 5.72 -17.49 -3.62
C PRO A 215 4.77 -17.06 -2.48
N LEU A 216 3.83 -16.13 -2.69
CA LEU A 216 2.96 -15.66 -1.60
C LEU A 216 2.03 -16.77 -1.12
N LEU A 217 1.40 -17.51 -2.04
CA LEU A 217 0.69 -18.75 -1.74
C LEU A 217 1.59 -19.97 -1.93
N ARG A 218 1.53 -20.91 -0.99
CA ARG A 218 2.23 -22.19 -1.07
C ARG A 218 1.63 -23.10 -2.14
N SER A 219 0.31 -23.24 -2.08
CA SER A 219 -0.46 -24.19 -2.85
C SER A 219 -1.92 -23.79 -2.79
N LEU A 220 -2.63 -24.00 -3.89
CA LEU A 220 -4.08 -23.93 -3.98
C LEU A 220 -4.58 -25.33 -4.33
N SER A 221 -5.32 -25.97 -3.44
CA SER A 221 -5.91 -27.28 -3.72
C SER A 221 -7.22 -27.13 -4.50
N MET A 222 -7.67 -28.21 -5.16
CA MET A 222 -9.01 -28.24 -5.76
C MET A 222 -10.14 -28.03 -4.73
N GLY A 223 -9.91 -28.42 -3.47
CA GLY A 223 -10.83 -28.15 -2.37
C GLY A 223 -10.94 -26.65 -2.06
N ASP A 224 -9.82 -25.94 -2.09
CA ASP A 224 -9.77 -24.48 -1.90
C ASP A 224 -10.51 -23.76 -3.03
N LEU A 225 -10.29 -24.18 -4.29
CA LEU A 225 -11.01 -23.65 -5.44
C LEU A 225 -12.53 -23.92 -5.33
N GLY A 226 -12.90 -25.12 -4.89
CA GLY A 226 -14.30 -25.47 -4.65
C GLY A 226 -14.94 -24.62 -3.54
N GLN A 227 -14.17 -24.19 -2.54
CA GLN A 227 -14.65 -23.22 -1.55
C GLN A 227 -14.86 -21.85 -2.18
N MET A 228 -13.89 -21.35 -2.94
CA MET A 228 -13.98 -20.04 -3.62
C MET A 228 -15.21 -19.96 -4.53
N LEU A 229 -15.48 -21.00 -5.31
CA LEU A 229 -16.63 -21.03 -6.24
C LEU A 229 -17.99 -21.11 -5.56
N ARG A 230 -18.07 -21.47 -4.27
CA ARG A 230 -19.35 -21.55 -3.52
C ARG A 230 -19.76 -20.21 -2.90
N TYR A 231 -18.83 -19.27 -2.79
CA TYR A 231 -19.08 -17.93 -2.24
C TYR A 231 -19.47 -16.90 -3.32
N HIS A 232 -19.53 -17.33 -4.59
CA HIS A 232 -19.99 -16.56 -5.76
C HIS A 232 -21.27 -17.15 -6.32
#